data_AF-A0A7J6J0T7-F1
#
_entry.id   AF-A0A7J6J0T7-F1
#
_cell.length_a   1.000
_cell.length_b   1.000
_cell.length_c   1.000
_cell.angle_alpha   90.00
_cell.angle_beta   90.00
_cell.angle_gamma   90.00
#
_symmetry.space_group_name_H-M   'P 1'
#
loop_
_entity.id
_entity.type
_entity.pdbx_description
1 polymer ?
#
loop_
_entity_poly.entity_id
_entity_poly.type
_entity_poly.pdbx_seq_one_letter_code
_entity_poly.pdbx_strand_id
1 'polypeptide(L)'
;MSLYKTLKFHVADEPIDDYLGLDPSEFYQDEASAMHASGSQISSHFDYQAAADEEDENFTEDVAYAINERLTKVDIEQLSGHEQIQLADIVECAGLVEKQRRSLDENGARFMLFFRQHALRKGRTSEIQMSWREINWAYHSTSQDILVDFVTKQCHSGIRWEDAKESGMFMWLGDRNALRAQFENVARNEYTKSDAKNPVDCSLYYLALKKKTVLQGLWRMAYGNREQATTQRFLANNFDDPVWRTKALKNAYALLSKRRFEYAAAFFLLADHLQDAVNVCLNQLRDLQRAVAIARVYEGDQGPVLRKLLEEEVLALAAREGNRWLASWTFWMLNRKDMAVRALISPVYTLIETPCTPDMQSKLFLTDDPALVVLYAQLRQKTLQTLRGASKVTPRVEWEFVLHSAKLYDRMGCDLLGLDLVRNWEFLKSAISKTNGLGGEINPLKLLRRRSSLVVADLPMSTLHVEMRSGVNRSKDSAPTVFQEPDSSSLLDSFGF
;
A
#
# COMPACT_ATOMS: atom_id res chain seq x y z
N MET A 1 -21.70 12.97 -14.07
CA MET A 1 -22.61 13.48 -15.12
C MET A 1 -23.75 14.33 -14.57
N SER A 2 -24.39 13.96 -13.45
CA SER A 2 -25.51 14.74 -12.87
C SER A 2 -25.17 16.21 -12.64
N LEU A 3 -24.04 16.50 -11.98
CA LEU A 3 -23.56 17.89 -11.77
C LEU A 3 -23.44 18.69 -13.08
N TYR A 4 -22.95 18.06 -14.16
CA TYR A 4 -22.84 18.71 -15.47
C TYR A 4 -24.22 19.07 -16.02
N LYS A 5 -25.17 18.13 -15.98
CA LYS A 5 -26.56 18.36 -16.44
C LYS A 5 -27.21 19.48 -15.62
N THR A 6 -27.10 19.44 -14.30
CA THR A 6 -27.63 20.47 -13.40
C THR A 6 -27.06 21.85 -13.72
N LEU A 7 -25.73 22.00 -13.81
CA LEU A 7 -25.10 23.29 -14.14
C LEU A 7 -25.34 23.74 -15.59
N LYS A 8 -25.63 22.80 -16.51
CA LYS A 8 -25.91 23.11 -17.91
C LYS A 8 -27.25 23.81 -18.08
N PHE A 9 -28.26 23.36 -17.34
CA PHE A 9 -29.64 23.83 -17.44
C PHE A 9 -30.07 24.71 -16.25
N HIS A 10 -29.15 25.06 -15.36
CA HIS A 10 -29.43 25.90 -14.20
C HIS A 10 -29.96 27.28 -14.62
N VAL A 11 -31.12 27.64 -14.07
CA VAL A 11 -31.74 28.96 -14.21
C VAL A 11 -31.41 29.78 -12.97
N ALA A 12 -31.05 31.06 -13.15
CA ALA A 12 -30.78 31.96 -12.04
C ALA A 12 -31.99 32.02 -11.09
N ASP A 13 -31.73 31.94 -9.78
CA ASP A 13 -32.71 31.91 -8.67
C ASP A 13 -33.40 30.55 -8.39
N GLU A 14 -33.02 29.45 -9.06
CA GLU A 14 -33.51 28.11 -8.72
C GLU A 14 -32.52 27.38 -7.78
N PRO A 15 -32.97 26.84 -6.63
CA PRO A 15 -32.08 26.10 -5.74
C PRO A 15 -31.57 24.83 -6.41
N ILE A 16 -30.30 24.51 -6.21
CA ILE A 16 -29.70 23.26 -6.69
C ILE A 16 -30.10 22.14 -5.72
N ASP A 17 -30.70 21.07 -6.22
CA ASP A 17 -31.02 19.89 -5.42
C ASP A 17 -29.75 19.21 -4.87
N ASP A 18 -29.77 18.83 -3.59
CA ASP A 18 -28.63 18.24 -2.88
C ASP A 18 -28.22 16.88 -3.48
N TYR A 19 -29.17 16.14 -4.05
CA TYR A 19 -28.92 14.88 -4.75
C TYR A 19 -28.68 15.06 -6.26
N LEU A 20 -28.68 16.29 -6.78
CA LEU A 20 -28.51 16.61 -8.19
C LEU A 20 -29.49 15.84 -9.11
N GLY A 21 -30.71 15.60 -8.62
CA GLY A 21 -31.74 14.83 -9.32
C GLY A 21 -31.52 13.32 -9.33
N LEU A 22 -30.56 12.79 -8.56
CA LEU A 22 -30.42 11.34 -8.35
C LEU A 22 -31.55 10.86 -7.45
N ASP A 23 -32.43 10.01 -7.98
CA ASP A 23 -33.54 9.44 -7.20
C ASP A 23 -33.01 8.34 -6.27
N PRO A 24 -33.13 8.48 -4.93
CA PRO A 24 -32.76 7.42 -4.00
C PRO A 24 -33.50 6.11 -4.28
N SER A 25 -34.68 6.15 -4.93
CA SER A 25 -35.46 4.98 -5.32
C SER A 25 -34.69 4.01 -6.23
N GLU A 26 -33.77 4.51 -7.07
CA GLU A 26 -32.88 3.67 -7.90
C GLU A 26 -32.05 2.70 -7.04
N PHE A 27 -31.68 3.15 -5.83
CA PHE A 27 -30.94 2.34 -4.86
C PHE A 27 -31.83 1.37 -4.07
N TYR A 28 -33.14 1.32 -4.29
CA TYR A 28 -34.03 0.31 -3.66
C TYR A 28 -34.69 -0.64 -4.67
N GLN A 29 -34.69 -0.32 -5.97
CA GLN A 29 -35.34 -1.16 -6.98
C GLN A 29 -34.54 -2.44 -7.23
N ASP A 30 -35.14 -3.62 -6.96
CA ASP A 30 -34.53 -4.92 -7.22
C ASP A 30 -34.10 -5.05 -8.69
N GLU A 31 -32.86 -5.48 -8.93
CA GLU A 31 -32.31 -5.76 -10.28
C GLU A 31 -33.21 -6.68 -11.12
N ALA A 32 -34.09 -7.47 -10.48
CA ALA A 32 -35.05 -8.33 -11.16
C ALA A 32 -35.99 -7.57 -12.13
N SER A 33 -36.23 -6.27 -11.91
CA SER A 33 -37.00 -5.43 -12.85
C SER A 33 -36.13 -4.85 -13.99
N ALA A 34 -34.81 -4.78 -13.81
CA ALA A 34 -33.84 -4.31 -14.82
C ALA A 34 -33.30 -5.45 -15.72
N MET A 35 -33.47 -6.71 -15.32
CA MET A 35 -32.93 -7.92 -15.99
C MET A 35 -33.51 -8.23 -17.38
N HIS A 36 -34.40 -7.41 -17.94
CA HIS A 36 -34.77 -7.53 -19.37
C HIS A 36 -33.74 -6.92 -20.34
N ALA A 37 -32.69 -6.26 -19.85
CA ALA A 37 -31.56 -5.84 -20.66
C ALA A 37 -30.22 -6.16 -19.98
N SER A 38 -29.52 -7.16 -20.53
CA SER A 38 -28.06 -7.45 -20.39
C SER A 38 -27.45 -7.87 -19.03
N GLY A 39 -27.08 -9.15 -18.95
CA GLY A 39 -25.69 -9.61 -18.74
C GLY A 39 -24.96 -9.30 -17.42
N SER A 40 -24.95 -10.26 -16.50
CA SER A 40 -24.30 -10.20 -15.18
C SER A 40 -22.79 -9.92 -15.18
N GLN A 41 -22.35 -8.85 -14.51
CA GLN A 41 -21.12 -8.77 -13.71
C GLN A 41 -21.37 -7.95 -12.44
N ILE A 42 -20.87 -8.46 -11.32
CA ILE A 42 -20.96 -7.83 -9.99
C ILE A 42 -19.82 -6.82 -9.89
N SER A 43 -20.10 -5.56 -10.16
CA SER A 43 -19.28 -4.41 -9.74
C SER A 43 -20.20 -3.45 -8.97
N SER A 44 -19.68 -2.81 -7.92
CA SER A 44 -20.40 -1.79 -7.15
C SER A 44 -21.07 -0.78 -8.07
N HIS A 45 -22.22 -0.22 -7.71
CA HIS A 45 -22.99 0.68 -8.57
C HIS A 45 -22.25 2.00 -8.93
N PHE A 46 -21.09 2.24 -8.31
CA PHE A 46 -20.13 3.30 -8.64
C PHE A 46 -19.01 2.90 -9.63
N ASP A 47 -18.91 1.62 -9.98
CA ASP A 47 -18.15 1.15 -11.14
C ASP A 47 -19.09 1.17 -12.35
N TYR A 48 -18.92 2.21 -13.15
CA TYR A 48 -19.52 2.42 -14.46
C TYR A 48 -19.83 1.11 -15.22
N GLN A 49 -21.11 0.82 -15.41
CA GLN A 49 -21.60 0.22 -16.64
C GLN A 49 -22.90 0.87 -17.09
N ALA A 50 -22.78 1.51 -18.25
CA ALA A 50 -23.81 2.17 -19.03
C ALA A 50 -25.04 1.26 -19.22
N ALA A 51 -26.18 1.72 -18.74
CA ALA A 51 -27.46 1.30 -19.27
C ALA A 51 -27.60 1.99 -20.63
N ALA A 52 -27.43 1.21 -21.69
CA ALA A 52 -27.72 1.64 -23.05
C ALA A 52 -29.21 2.01 -23.13
N ASP A 53 -29.51 3.31 -23.09
CA ASP A 53 -30.41 4.02 -24.00
C ASP A 53 -30.80 5.38 -23.40
N GLU A 54 -30.06 6.42 -23.80
CA GLU A 54 -30.45 7.84 -24.02
C GLU A 54 -29.17 8.72 -23.95
N GLU A 55 -28.52 8.95 -25.11
CA GLU A 55 -27.41 9.91 -25.28
C GLU A 55 -26.40 9.99 -24.10
N ASP A 56 -25.80 8.85 -23.74
CA ASP A 56 -24.85 8.73 -22.63
C ASP A 56 -23.51 9.41 -22.97
N GLU A 57 -23.44 10.72 -22.74
CA GLU A 57 -22.16 11.43 -22.64
C GLU A 57 -21.39 10.85 -21.45
N ASN A 58 -20.48 9.91 -21.71
CA ASN A 58 -19.52 9.46 -20.70
C ASN A 58 -18.75 10.67 -20.14
N PHE A 59 -18.43 10.66 -18.85
CA PHE A 59 -17.62 11.72 -18.26
C PHE A 59 -16.23 11.74 -18.92
N THR A 60 -15.84 12.91 -19.45
CA THR A 60 -14.55 13.12 -20.13
C THR A 60 -13.81 14.33 -19.56
N GLU A 61 -12.55 14.51 -19.97
CA GLU A 61 -11.77 15.73 -19.68
C GLU A 61 -12.49 17.01 -20.15
N ASP A 62 -13.16 16.95 -21.31
CA ASP A 62 -13.93 18.08 -21.85
C ASP A 62 -15.17 18.40 -20.99
N VAL A 63 -15.87 17.37 -20.50
CA VAL A 63 -16.98 17.55 -19.56
C VAL A 63 -16.48 18.16 -18.26
N ALA A 64 -15.33 17.71 -17.73
CA ALA A 64 -14.71 18.29 -16.55
C ALA A 64 -14.38 19.78 -16.74
N TYR A 65 -13.81 20.14 -17.90
CA TYR A 65 -13.55 21.53 -18.26
C TYR A 65 -14.84 22.37 -18.31
N ALA A 66 -15.90 21.84 -18.93
CA ALA A 66 -17.18 22.52 -19.04
C ALA A 66 -17.88 22.70 -17.67
N ILE A 67 -17.74 21.74 -16.75
CA ILE A 67 -18.19 21.89 -15.36
C ILE A 67 -17.42 23.03 -14.69
N ASN A 68 -16.09 23.04 -14.79
CA ASN A 68 -15.25 24.07 -14.17
C ASN A 68 -15.54 25.47 -14.71
N GLU A 69 -15.78 25.63 -16.01
CA GLU A 69 -16.19 26.92 -16.59
C GLU A 69 -17.50 27.42 -15.95
N ARG A 70 -18.45 26.51 -15.71
CA ARG A 70 -19.74 26.84 -15.10
C ARG A 70 -19.65 27.11 -13.61
N LEU A 71 -18.80 26.37 -12.88
CA LEU A 71 -18.51 26.63 -11.47
C LEU A 71 -17.87 28.00 -11.23
N THR A 72 -17.39 28.70 -12.26
CA THR A 72 -16.95 30.11 -12.13
C THR A 72 -18.04 31.15 -12.37
N LYS A 73 -19.21 30.72 -12.87
CA LYS A 73 -20.33 31.60 -13.27
C LYS A 73 -21.58 31.41 -12.41
N VAL A 74 -21.75 30.21 -11.83
CA VAL A 74 -22.88 29.83 -11.00
C VAL A 74 -22.39 29.69 -9.56
N ASP A 75 -22.99 30.43 -8.63
CA ASP A 75 -22.74 30.28 -7.21
C ASP A 75 -23.66 29.17 -6.66
N ILE A 76 -23.07 28.17 -5.99
CA ILE A 76 -23.83 27.08 -5.37
C ILE A 76 -24.15 27.49 -3.94
N GLU A 77 -25.43 27.73 -3.62
CA GLU A 77 -25.87 28.29 -2.34
C GLU A 77 -25.41 27.46 -1.11
N GLN A 78 -25.33 26.14 -1.25
CA GLN A 78 -24.90 25.22 -0.19
C GLN A 78 -23.39 25.21 0.05
N LEU A 79 -22.59 25.78 -0.85
CA LEU A 79 -21.13 25.76 -0.76
C LEU A 79 -20.59 27.16 -0.50
N SER A 80 -19.65 27.27 0.43
CA SER A 80 -18.82 28.48 0.51
C SER A 80 -17.95 28.61 -0.74
N GLY A 81 -17.52 29.83 -1.08
CA GLY A 81 -16.62 30.05 -2.21
C GLY A 81 -15.32 29.22 -2.12
N HIS A 82 -14.84 28.93 -0.91
CA HIS A 82 -13.70 28.04 -0.71
C HIS A 82 -14.03 26.57 -1.02
N GLU A 83 -15.19 26.07 -0.61
CA GLU A 83 -15.64 24.71 -0.92
C GLU A 83 -15.94 24.54 -2.41
N GLN A 84 -16.47 25.56 -3.08
CA GLN A 84 -16.69 25.55 -4.51
C GLN A 84 -15.38 25.50 -5.30
N ILE A 85 -14.34 26.21 -4.84
CA ILE A 85 -12.99 26.07 -5.37
C ILE A 85 -12.46 24.64 -5.18
N GLN A 86 -12.70 24.02 -4.02
CA GLN A 86 -12.30 22.63 -3.79
C GLN A 86 -13.06 21.65 -4.69
N LEU A 87 -14.34 21.89 -4.95
CA LEU A 87 -15.14 21.11 -5.89
C LEU A 87 -14.55 21.21 -7.30
N ALA A 88 -14.21 22.43 -7.75
CA ALA A 88 -13.57 22.63 -9.05
C ALA A 88 -12.21 21.91 -9.16
N ASP A 89 -11.40 21.91 -8.09
CA ASP A 89 -10.17 21.13 -8.05
C ASP A 89 -10.44 19.62 -8.17
N ILE A 90 -11.47 19.09 -7.49
CA ILE A 90 -11.86 17.67 -7.55
C ILE A 90 -12.29 17.30 -8.97
N VAL A 91 -13.09 18.15 -9.62
CA VAL A 91 -13.54 17.96 -11.00
C VAL A 91 -12.36 17.98 -11.97
N GLU A 92 -11.40 18.91 -11.80
CA GLU A 92 -10.16 18.92 -12.59
C GLU A 92 -9.38 17.61 -12.41
N CYS A 93 -9.21 17.15 -11.16
CA CYS A 93 -8.52 15.90 -10.87
C CYS A 93 -9.23 14.70 -11.50
N ALA A 94 -10.56 14.65 -11.44
CA ALA A 94 -11.36 13.59 -12.04
C ALA A 94 -11.20 13.58 -13.58
N GLY A 95 -11.25 14.74 -14.23
CA GLY A 95 -11.02 14.86 -15.68
C GLY A 95 -9.62 14.40 -16.11
N LEU A 96 -8.59 14.72 -15.31
CA LEU A 96 -7.22 14.27 -15.54
C LEU A 96 -7.10 12.74 -15.44
N VAL A 97 -7.75 12.13 -14.45
CA VAL A 97 -7.75 10.67 -14.28
C VAL A 97 -8.49 9.99 -15.42
N GLU A 98 -9.63 10.54 -15.85
CA GLU A 98 -10.39 9.96 -16.97
C GLU A 98 -9.60 9.95 -18.28
N LYS A 99 -8.79 10.97 -18.53
CA LYS A 99 -7.87 11.01 -19.68
C LYS A 99 -6.96 9.78 -19.75
N GLN A 100 -6.56 9.24 -18.59
CA GLN A 100 -5.65 8.10 -18.47
C GLN A 100 -6.36 6.78 -18.10
N ARG A 101 -7.71 6.78 -17.98
CA ARG A 101 -8.50 5.67 -17.42
C ARG A 101 -8.22 4.32 -18.07
N ARG A 102 -8.03 4.29 -19.40
CA ARG A 102 -7.80 3.05 -20.16
C ARG A 102 -6.49 2.34 -19.80
N SER A 103 -5.52 3.07 -19.28
CA SER A 103 -4.20 2.54 -18.93
C SER A 103 -4.06 2.36 -17.41
N LEU A 104 -5.09 2.67 -16.62
CA LEU A 104 -4.98 2.82 -15.18
C LEU A 104 -6.00 1.95 -14.46
N ASP A 105 -5.51 1.04 -13.61
CA ASP A 105 -6.37 0.32 -12.67
C ASP A 105 -7.00 1.28 -11.64
N GLU A 106 -8.06 0.84 -10.97
CA GLU A 106 -8.78 1.72 -10.04
C GLU A 106 -7.93 2.25 -8.88
N ASN A 107 -6.98 1.47 -8.37
CA ASN A 107 -6.12 1.92 -7.27
C ASN A 107 -5.12 2.95 -7.77
N GLY A 108 -4.62 2.78 -9.00
CA GLY A 108 -3.86 3.81 -9.70
C GLY A 108 -4.67 5.10 -9.89
N ALA A 109 -5.94 4.99 -10.28
CA ALA A 109 -6.86 6.11 -10.45
C ALA A 109 -7.10 6.87 -9.14
N ARG A 110 -7.35 6.15 -8.04
CA ARG A 110 -7.49 6.72 -6.69
C ARG A 110 -6.23 7.48 -6.29
N PHE A 111 -5.04 6.87 -6.43
CA PHE A 111 -3.79 7.55 -6.10
C PHE A 111 -3.58 8.81 -6.95
N MET A 112 -3.78 8.73 -8.27
CA MET A 112 -3.58 9.85 -9.18
C MET A 112 -4.50 11.02 -8.85
N LEU A 113 -5.77 10.76 -8.56
CA LEU A 113 -6.75 11.76 -8.13
C LEU A 113 -6.29 12.47 -6.86
N PHE A 114 -5.99 11.72 -5.80
CA PHE A 114 -5.63 12.29 -4.50
C PHE A 114 -4.26 12.96 -4.51
N PHE A 115 -3.28 12.44 -5.26
CA PHE A 115 -1.97 13.09 -5.40
C PHE A 115 -2.07 14.41 -6.17
N ARG A 116 -2.90 14.46 -7.22
CA ARG A 116 -3.17 15.72 -7.95
C ARG A 116 -3.85 16.74 -7.04
N GLN A 117 -4.89 16.31 -6.32
CA GLN A 117 -5.62 17.14 -5.36
C GLN A 117 -4.70 17.68 -4.27
N HIS A 118 -3.83 16.83 -3.72
CA HIS A 118 -2.82 17.21 -2.75
C HIS A 118 -1.91 18.32 -3.26
N ALA A 119 -1.41 18.19 -4.49
CA ALA A 119 -0.55 19.22 -5.08
C ALA A 119 -1.28 20.57 -5.30
N LEU A 120 -2.55 20.54 -5.70
CA LEU A 120 -3.39 21.74 -5.85
C LEU A 120 -3.59 22.43 -4.50
N ARG A 121 -3.86 21.66 -3.44
CA ARG A 121 -4.05 22.17 -2.08
C ARG A 121 -2.76 22.69 -1.46
N LYS A 122 -1.63 22.01 -1.66
CA LYS A 122 -0.32 22.44 -1.15
C LYS A 122 0.10 23.81 -1.67
N GLY A 123 -0.28 24.15 -2.90
CA GLY A 123 -0.06 25.51 -3.45
C GLY A 123 -0.81 26.61 -2.69
N ARG A 124 -1.83 26.26 -1.90
CA ARG A 124 -2.71 27.19 -1.18
C ARG A 124 -2.60 27.07 0.35
N THR A 125 -2.22 25.91 0.88
CA THR A 125 -2.14 25.61 2.32
C THR A 125 -0.86 24.83 2.63
N SER A 126 -0.07 25.30 3.60
CA SER A 126 1.31 24.84 3.83
C SER A 126 1.47 23.54 4.63
N GLU A 127 0.38 22.91 5.12
CA GLU A 127 0.47 21.90 6.18
C GLU A 127 -0.07 20.51 5.83
N ILE A 128 -0.56 20.29 4.61
CA ILE A 128 -1.12 18.99 4.24
C ILE A 128 0.02 18.08 3.81
N GLN A 129 0.08 16.86 4.37
CA GLN A 129 0.94 15.76 3.92
C GLN A 129 0.07 14.64 3.38
N MET A 130 0.57 13.93 2.37
CA MET A 130 -0.07 12.71 1.86
C MET A 130 -0.17 11.66 2.97
N SER A 131 -1.31 10.97 3.03
CA SER A 131 -1.56 9.98 4.08
C SER A 131 -1.13 8.57 3.63
N TRP A 132 -1.08 7.65 4.59
CA TRP A 132 -0.84 6.24 4.28
C TRP A 132 -1.96 5.60 3.43
N ARG A 133 -3.14 6.22 3.34
CA ARG A 133 -4.24 5.80 2.46
C ARG A 133 -3.80 5.82 1.00
N GLU A 134 -3.29 6.97 0.55
CA GLU A 134 -2.85 7.13 -0.83
C GLU A 134 -1.67 6.24 -1.16
N ILE A 135 -0.71 6.09 -0.23
CA ILE A 135 0.42 5.15 -0.38
C ILE A 135 -0.09 3.73 -0.60
N ASN A 136 -1.12 3.28 0.13
CA ASN A 136 -1.69 1.94 -0.05
C ASN A 136 -2.38 1.78 -1.41
N TRP A 137 -3.05 2.82 -1.93
CA TRP A 137 -3.61 2.78 -3.29
C TRP A 137 -2.51 2.54 -4.34
N ALA A 138 -1.44 3.33 -4.31
CA ALA A 138 -0.32 3.10 -5.21
C ALA A 138 0.35 1.73 -5.00
N TYR A 139 0.47 1.27 -3.75
CA TYR A 139 1.09 -0.03 -3.44
C TYR A 139 0.28 -1.22 -3.98
N HIS A 140 -1.05 -1.13 -3.98
CA HIS A 140 -1.92 -2.17 -4.51
C HIS A 140 -2.33 -2.00 -5.98
N SER A 141 -1.86 -0.94 -6.64
CA SER A 141 -2.03 -0.72 -8.08
C SER A 141 -1.15 -1.65 -8.90
N THR A 142 -1.66 -2.11 -10.03
CA THR A 142 -0.90 -2.87 -11.05
C THR A 142 -0.20 -1.96 -12.06
N SER A 143 -0.50 -0.65 -12.03
CA SER A 143 -0.06 0.36 -13.00
C SER A 143 1.01 1.30 -12.42
N GLN A 144 1.89 0.77 -11.58
CA GLN A 144 2.87 1.57 -10.80
C GLN A 144 3.85 2.37 -11.67
N ASP A 145 4.20 1.85 -12.85
CA ASP A 145 5.04 2.51 -13.84
C ASP A 145 4.41 3.83 -14.35
N ILE A 146 3.11 3.82 -14.61
CA ILE A 146 2.34 5.02 -14.99
C ILE A 146 2.31 6.01 -13.83
N LEU A 147 2.16 5.53 -12.59
CA LEU A 147 2.20 6.39 -11.41
C LEU A 147 3.56 7.06 -11.20
N VAL A 148 4.67 6.34 -11.45
CA VAL A 148 6.02 6.91 -11.39
C VAL A 148 6.17 8.05 -12.40
N ASP A 149 5.75 7.84 -13.65
CA ASP A 149 5.81 8.86 -14.70
C ASP A 149 4.95 10.08 -14.33
N PHE A 150 3.75 9.85 -13.81
CA PHE A 150 2.87 10.89 -13.32
C PHE A 150 3.51 11.75 -12.21
N VAL A 151 4.02 11.11 -11.15
CA VAL A 151 4.71 11.82 -10.05
C VAL A 151 5.93 12.58 -10.56
N THR A 152 6.70 11.99 -11.46
CA THR A 152 7.91 12.61 -12.02
C THR A 152 7.58 13.87 -12.82
N LYS A 153 6.53 13.83 -13.65
CA LYS A 153 6.07 14.99 -14.44
C LYS A 153 5.58 16.13 -13.57
N GLN A 154 5.02 15.83 -12.40
CA GLN A 154 4.53 16.85 -11.48
C GLN A 154 5.69 17.58 -10.77
N CYS A 155 6.84 16.93 -10.62
CA CYS A 155 8.07 17.50 -10.08
C CYS A 155 8.91 18.17 -11.19
N HIS A 156 8.66 19.46 -11.45
CA HIS A 156 9.24 20.22 -12.57
C HIS A 156 10.79 20.30 -12.56
N SER A 157 11.43 20.21 -11.39
CA SER A 157 12.89 20.30 -11.20
C SER A 157 13.58 18.94 -11.00
N GLY A 158 12.87 17.85 -11.29
CA GLY A 158 13.31 16.49 -10.96
C GLY A 158 12.99 16.11 -9.51
N ILE A 159 12.77 14.82 -9.27
CA ILE A 159 12.39 14.29 -7.94
C ILE A 159 13.59 14.34 -6.99
N ARG A 160 13.52 15.18 -5.95
CA ARG A 160 14.44 15.15 -4.80
C ARG A 160 13.90 14.24 -3.70
N TRP A 161 14.64 14.06 -2.61
CA TRP A 161 14.19 13.18 -1.54
C TRP A 161 12.84 13.62 -0.94
N GLU A 162 12.66 14.91 -0.67
CA GLU A 162 11.42 15.42 -0.08
C GLU A 162 10.22 15.18 -1.02
N ASP A 163 10.41 15.31 -2.34
CA ASP A 163 9.37 15.05 -3.34
C ASP A 163 9.02 13.54 -3.41
N ALA A 164 10.04 12.67 -3.33
CA ALA A 164 9.86 11.22 -3.29
C ALA A 164 9.18 10.74 -2.00
N LYS A 165 9.50 11.37 -0.87
CA LYS A 165 8.88 11.12 0.44
C LYS A 165 7.43 11.57 0.48
N GLU A 166 7.14 12.72 -0.11
CA GLU A 166 5.78 13.26 -0.19
C GLU A 166 4.86 12.37 -1.03
N SER A 167 5.34 11.88 -2.17
CA SER A 167 4.59 10.92 -3.00
C SER A 167 4.56 9.50 -2.43
N GLY A 168 5.36 9.21 -1.40
CA GLY A 168 5.55 7.87 -0.85
C GLY A 168 6.17 6.88 -1.83
N MET A 169 6.88 7.36 -2.87
CA MET A 169 7.34 6.55 -4.01
C MET A 169 8.05 5.26 -3.60
N PHE A 170 8.95 5.37 -2.64
CA PHE A 170 9.73 4.21 -2.15
C PHE A 170 8.96 3.31 -1.20
N MET A 171 7.74 3.67 -0.79
CA MET A 171 6.86 2.83 0.03
C MET A 171 5.95 1.97 -0.85
N TRP A 172 5.57 2.46 -2.04
CA TRP A 172 4.66 1.73 -2.91
C TRP A 172 5.32 0.94 -4.05
N LEU A 173 6.50 1.35 -4.54
CA LEU A 173 7.18 0.64 -5.63
C LEU A 173 7.47 -0.83 -5.27
N GLY A 174 6.92 -1.77 -6.04
CA GLY A 174 7.13 -3.21 -5.87
C GLY A 174 8.31 -3.76 -6.67
N ASP A 175 8.57 -3.23 -7.87
CA ASP A 175 9.69 -3.70 -8.70
C ASP A 175 11.04 -3.19 -8.18
N ARG A 176 11.96 -4.12 -7.89
CA ARG A 176 13.27 -3.80 -7.31
C ARG A 176 14.14 -2.98 -8.27
N ASN A 177 14.03 -3.21 -9.57
CA ASN A 177 14.83 -2.49 -10.56
C ASN A 177 14.35 -1.04 -10.68
N ALA A 178 13.04 -0.83 -10.80
CA ALA A 178 12.41 0.49 -10.79
C ALA A 178 12.71 1.26 -9.50
N LEU A 179 12.60 0.60 -8.34
CA LEU A 179 12.94 1.19 -7.04
C LEU A 179 14.39 1.68 -7.00
N ARG A 180 15.35 0.86 -7.43
CA ARG A 180 16.77 1.26 -7.47
C ARG A 180 17.05 2.36 -8.50
N ALA A 181 16.39 2.32 -9.65
CA ALA A 181 16.51 3.33 -10.69
C ALA A 181 16.00 4.71 -10.21
N GLN A 182 14.82 4.75 -9.58
CA GLN A 182 14.28 6.00 -9.03
C GLN A 182 15.10 6.51 -7.84
N PHE A 183 15.63 5.62 -7.02
CA PHE A 183 16.52 6.00 -5.92
C PHE A 183 17.85 6.59 -6.43
N GLU A 184 18.35 6.11 -7.57
CA GLU A 184 19.50 6.73 -8.24
C GLU A 184 19.16 8.08 -8.88
N ASN A 185 17.95 8.24 -9.43
CA ASN A 185 17.49 9.54 -9.91
C ASN A 185 17.44 10.57 -8.78
N VAL A 186 16.93 10.18 -7.59
CA VAL A 186 16.98 11.02 -6.39
C VAL A 186 18.44 11.35 -6.01
N ALA A 187 19.34 10.37 -6.02
CA ALA A 187 20.76 10.62 -5.75
C ALA A 187 21.38 11.66 -6.70
N ARG A 188 21.04 11.58 -8.00
CA ARG A 188 21.48 12.54 -9.02
C ARG A 188 20.90 13.93 -8.76
N ASN A 189 19.61 14.02 -8.49
CA ASN A 189 18.92 15.29 -8.27
C ASN A 189 19.37 15.98 -6.98
N GLU A 190 19.65 15.21 -5.92
CA GLU A 190 20.25 15.71 -4.67
C GLU A 190 21.66 16.26 -4.88
N TYR A 191 22.45 15.66 -5.77
CA TYR A 191 23.76 16.19 -6.16
C TYR A 191 23.65 17.51 -6.93
N THR A 192 22.65 17.64 -7.80
CA THR A 192 22.45 18.82 -8.66
C THR A 192 21.51 19.87 -8.08
N LYS A 193 21.05 19.72 -6.83
CA LYS A 193 20.08 20.65 -6.21
C LYS A 193 20.62 22.06 -5.98
N SER A 194 21.94 22.22 -5.96
CA SER A 194 22.62 23.50 -5.79
C SER A 194 23.78 23.63 -6.78
N ASP A 195 24.12 24.87 -7.14
CA ASP A 195 25.23 25.16 -8.06
C ASP A 195 26.58 24.64 -7.54
N ALA A 196 26.74 24.58 -6.22
CA ALA A 196 27.94 24.07 -5.56
C ALA A 196 28.18 22.56 -5.81
N LYS A 197 27.14 21.81 -6.22
CA LYS A 197 27.18 20.37 -6.52
C LYS A 197 27.98 19.57 -5.49
N ASN A 198 27.51 19.57 -4.25
CA ASN A 198 28.21 18.98 -3.13
C ASN A 198 28.00 17.44 -3.08
N PRO A 199 29.05 16.59 -3.20
CA PRO A 199 28.90 15.14 -3.15
C PRO A 199 28.38 14.61 -1.80
N VAL A 200 28.50 15.39 -0.73
CA VAL A 200 27.94 15.02 0.59
C VAL A 200 26.43 14.77 0.48
N ASP A 201 25.71 15.60 -0.27
CA ASP A 201 24.24 15.59 -0.36
C ASP A 201 23.69 14.31 -1.01
N CYS A 202 24.49 13.66 -1.86
CA CYS A 202 24.10 12.42 -2.55
C CYS A 202 24.77 11.16 -1.98
N SER A 203 25.68 11.32 -1.00
CA SER A 203 26.53 10.22 -0.50
C SER A 203 25.70 9.08 0.08
N LEU A 204 24.66 9.40 0.87
CA LEU A 204 23.76 8.41 1.46
C LEU A 204 23.10 7.53 0.40
N TYR A 205 22.57 8.15 -0.65
CA TYR A 205 21.81 7.46 -1.68
C TYR A 205 22.71 6.57 -2.56
N TYR A 206 23.87 7.08 -3.01
CA TYR A 206 24.79 6.28 -3.81
C TYR A 206 25.41 5.12 -3.01
N LEU A 207 25.70 5.31 -1.72
CA LEU A 207 26.24 4.23 -0.88
C LEU A 207 25.17 3.19 -0.54
N ALA A 208 23.91 3.59 -0.35
CA ALA A 208 22.79 2.66 -0.25
C ALA A 208 22.64 1.79 -1.52
N LEU A 209 22.88 2.36 -2.69
CA LEU A 209 22.92 1.63 -3.97
C LEU A 209 24.17 0.76 -4.17
N LYS A 210 25.14 0.82 -3.23
CA LYS A 210 26.48 0.21 -3.35
C LYS A 210 27.30 0.76 -4.52
N LYS A 211 27.08 2.02 -4.90
CA LYS A 211 27.74 2.74 -6.00
C LYS A 211 28.87 3.66 -5.50
N LYS A 212 29.80 3.12 -4.71
CA LYS A 212 30.98 3.87 -4.19
C LYS A 212 31.80 4.51 -5.31
N THR A 213 31.95 3.83 -6.44
CA THR A 213 32.76 4.29 -7.59
C THR A 213 32.20 5.57 -8.22
N VAL A 214 30.87 5.69 -8.32
CA VAL A 214 30.20 6.92 -8.76
C VAL A 214 30.52 8.06 -7.80
N LEU A 215 30.33 7.83 -6.50
CA LEU A 215 30.61 8.83 -5.47
C LEU A 215 32.08 9.29 -5.48
N GLN A 216 33.03 8.37 -5.68
CA GLN A 216 34.44 8.71 -5.84
C GLN A 216 34.69 9.62 -7.06
N GLY A 217 33.99 9.38 -8.16
CA GLY A 217 34.02 10.25 -9.34
C GLY A 217 33.46 11.65 -9.07
N LEU A 218 32.34 11.76 -8.36
CA LEU A 218 31.76 13.06 -7.97
C LEU A 218 32.69 13.85 -7.06
N TRP A 219 33.35 13.19 -6.10
CA TRP A 219 34.38 13.83 -5.28
C TRP A 219 35.60 14.28 -6.10
N ARG A 220 35.92 13.64 -7.23
CA ARG A 220 36.94 14.14 -8.18
C ARG A 220 36.60 15.51 -8.75
N MET A 221 35.32 15.74 -9.03
CA MET A 221 34.81 16.96 -9.64
C MET A 221 34.49 18.08 -8.63
N ALA A 222 34.47 17.78 -7.33
CA ALA A 222 34.13 18.73 -6.27
C ALA A 222 35.28 19.70 -5.92
N TYR A 223 35.76 20.43 -6.92
CA TYR A 223 36.81 21.45 -6.75
C TYR A 223 36.35 22.52 -5.75
N GLY A 224 37.25 22.91 -4.83
CA GLY A 224 36.95 23.92 -3.80
C GLY A 224 36.27 23.38 -2.54
N ASN A 225 35.86 22.10 -2.50
CA ASN A 225 35.41 21.47 -1.26
C ASN A 225 36.64 21.14 -0.37
N ARG A 226 36.65 21.65 0.86
CA ARG A 226 37.76 21.42 1.82
C ARG A 226 37.99 19.95 2.14
N GLU A 227 36.94 19.13 2.09
CA GLU A 227 37.00 17.70 2.39
C GLU A 227 37.34 16.85 1.16
N GLN A 228 37.58 17.47 0.00
CA GLN A 228 37.80 16.77 -1.27
C GLN A 228 38.98 15.80 -1.21
N ALA A 229 40.19 16.30 -0.91
CA ALA A 229 41.41 15.50 -0.97
C ALA A 229 41.42 14.37 0.07
N THR A 230 40.91 14.65 1.28
CA THR A 230 40.83 13.65 2.35
C THR A 230 39.80 12.58 2.04
N THR A 231 38.60 12.96 1.58
CA THR A 231 37.53 12.01 1.25
C THR A 231 37.88 11.16 0.03
N GLN A 232 38.51 11.74 -1.00
CA GLN A 232 38.97 10.95 -2.16
C GLN A 232 40.00 9.88 -1.76
N ARG A 233 41.02 10.26 -0.98
CA ARG A 233 42.02 9.30 -0.47
C ARG A 233 41.37 8.20 0.36
N PHE A 234 40.34 8.55 1.14
CA PHE A 234 39.60 7.59 1.94
C PHE A 234 38.78 6.62 1.06
N LEU A 235 38.01 7.14 0.11
CA LEU A 235 37.15 6.34 -0.79
C LEU A 235 37.95 5.46 -1.78
N ALA A 236 39.21 5.80 -2.05
CA ALA A 236 40.10 5.01 -2.91
C ALA A 236 40.45 3.64 -2.32
N ASN A 237 40.28 3.43 -1.01
CA ASN A 237 40.56 2.16 -0.37
C ASN A 237 39.51 1.10 -0.68
N ASN A 238 39.86 -0.18 -0.48
CA ASN A 238 38.92 -1.28 -0.58
C ASN A 238 38.14 -1.45 0.73
N PHE A 239 36.81 -1.34 0.66
CA PHE A 239 35.93 -1.49 1.83
C PHE A 239 35.38 -2.91 1.98
N ASP A 240 35.84 -3.87 1.18
CA ASP A 240 35.71 -5.29 1.50
C ASP A 240 36.72 -5.73 2.56
N ASP A 241 37.76 -4.94 2.79
CA ASP A 241 38.74 -5.14 3.87
C ASP A 241 38.19 -4.63 5.22
N PRO A 242 38.14 -5.49 6.26
CA PRO A 242 37.63 -5.13 7.59
C PRO A 242 38.39 -3.95 8.25
N VAL A 243 39.67 -3.72 7.89
CA VAL A 243 40.44 -2.58 8.39
C VAL A 243 39.83 -1.26 7.93
N TRP A 244 39.44 -1.17 6.66
CA TRP A 244 38.84 0.03 6.10
C TRP A 244 37.37 0.19 6.50
N ARG A 245 36.62 -0.92 6.69
CA ARG A 245 35.30 -0.88 7.33
C ARG A 245 35.36 -0.31 8.74
N THR A 246 36.33 -0.77 9.55
CA THR A 246 36.54 -0.26 10.91
C THR A 246 36.87 1.25 10.92
N LYS A 247 37.69 1.71 9.98
CA LYS A 247 37.97 3.15 9.83
C LYS A 247 36.74 3.93 9.39
N ALA A 248 35.92 3.40 8.48
CA ALA A 248 34.66 4.02 8.07
C ALA A 248 33.68 4.12 9.25
N LEU A 249 33.59 3.07 10.06
CA LEU A 249 32.76 3.04 11.27
C LEU A 249 33.18 4.12 12.28
N LYS A 250 34.49 4.25 12.55
CA LYS A 250 35.02 5.33 13.41
C LYS A 250 34.67 6.72 12.87
N ASN A 251 34.79 6.91 11.55
CA ASN A 251 34.41 8.15 10.90
C ASN A 251 32.89 8.41 10.99
N ALA A 252 32.06 7.39 10.88
CA ALA A 252 30.60 7.49 11.05
C ALA A 252 30.24 8.05 12.43
N TYR A 253 30.81 7.48 13.50
CA TYR A 253 30.58 7.99 14.86
C TYR A 253 31.13 9.41 15.07
N ALA A 254 32.27 9.75 14.46
CA ALA A 254 32.81 11.12 14.51
C ALA A 254 31.92 12.14 13.76
N LEU A 255 31.25 11.73 12.68
CA LEU A 255 30.27 12.55 11.98
C LEU A 255 28.96 12.70 12.78
N LEU A 256 28.55 11.62 13.45
CA LEU A 256 27.38 11.60 14.33
C LEU A 256 27.56 12.58 15.51
N SER A 257 28.73 12.60 16.16
CA SER A 257 29.03 13.56 17.24
C SER A 257 29.08 15.01 16.78
N LYS A 258 29.44 15.24 15.50
CA LYS A 258 29.38 16.56 14.83
C LYS A 258 28.00 16.92 14.30
N ARG A 259 26.97 16.11 14.58
CA ARG A 259 25.58 16.28 14.11
C ARG A 259 25.41 16.30 12.58
N ARG A 260 26.37 15.73 11.83
CA ARG A 260 26.26 15.55 10.36
C ARG A 260 25.57 14.23 10.05
N PHE A 261 24.29 14.14 10.42
CA PHE A 261 23.54 12.88 10.48
C PHE A 261 23.44 12.13 9.15
N GLU A 262 23.06 12.81 8.06
CA GLU A 262 22.95 12.16 6.74
C GLU A 262 24.28 11.58 6.27
N TYR A 263 25.36 12.33 6.49
CA TYR A 263 26.70 11.88 6.11
C TYR A 263 27.23 10.78 7.03
N ALA A 264 26.86 10.80 8.32
CA ALA A 264 27.14 9.70 9.24
C ALA A 264 26.45 8.41 8.79
N ALA A 265 25.16 8.46 8.44
CA ALA A 265 24.43 7.32 7.88
C ALA A 265 25.11 6.78 6.61
N ALA A 266 25.59 7.66 5.73
CA ALA A 266 26.34 7.28 4.54
C ALA A 266 27.64 6.50 4.90
N PHE A 267 28.38 6.94 5.93
CA PHE A 267 29.58 6.25 6.39
C PHE A 267 29.30 4.93 7.12
N PHE A 268 28.17 4.80 7.81
CA PHE A 268 27.72 3.51 8.33
C PHE A 268 27.47 2.53 7.18
N LEU A 269 26.83 2.95 6.08
CA LEU A 269 26.68 2.11 4.88
C LEU A 269 28.03 1.77 4.25
N LEU A 270 28.98 2.70 4.19
CA LEU A 270 30.34 2.44 3.70
C LEU A 270 31.09 1.41 4.56
N ALA A 271 30.76 1.33 5.85
CA ALA A 271 31.29 0.35 6.78
C ALA A 271 30.57 -1.01 6.71
N ASP A 272 29.51 -1.15 5.91
CA ASP A 272 28.59 -2.31 5.86
C ASP A 272 27.73 -2.47 7.13
N HIS A 273 27.41 -1.35 7.80
CA HIS A 273 26.58 -1.27 8.99
C HIS A 273 25.20 -0.68 8.67
N LEU A 274 24.34 -1.46 7.99
CA LEU A 274 23.01 -0.99 7.59
C LEU A 274 22.11 -0.62 8.80
N GLN A 275 22.11 -1.43 9.86
CA GLN A 275 21.28 -1.18 11.06
C GLN A 275 21.59 0.19 11.68
N ASP A 276 22.86 0.56 11.79
CA ASP A 276 23.25 1.85 12.34
C ASP A 276 22.81 3.02 11.44
N ALA A 277 22.92 2.87 10.11
CA ALA A 277 22.43 3.87 9.16
C ALA A 277 20.91 4.07 9.25
N VAL A 278 20.16 2.97 9.36
CA VAL A 278 18.70 2.96 9.56
C VAL A 278 18.33 3.65 10.88
N ASN A 279 19.03 3.31 11.97
CA ASN A 279 18.83 3.94 13.28
C ASN A 279 19.09 5.45 13.24
N VAL A 280 20.10 5.91 12.48
CA VAL A 280 20.35 7.34 12.29
C VAL A 280 19.18 8.04 11.58
N CYS A 281 18.61 7.39 10.57
CA CYS A 281 17.46 7.92 9.85
C CYS A 281 16.21 8.02 10.75
N LEU A 282 15.99 7.04 11.61
CA LEU A 282 14.85 7.03 12.53
C LEU A 282 15.00 8.05 13.66
N ASN A 283 16.14 8.02 14.36
CA ASN A 283 16.27 8.72 15.64
C ASN A 283 16.72 10.17 15.46
N GLN A 284 17.70 10.42 14.59
CA GLN A 284 18.27 11.75 14.41
C GLN A 284 17.61 12.51 13.25
N LEU A 285 17.35 11.85 12.12
CA LEU A 285 16.68 12.49 10.97
C LEU A 285 15.14 12.48 11.12
N ARG A 286 14.59 11.61 11.98
CA ARG A 286 13.13 11.45 12.16
C ARG A 286 12.40 11.18 10.85
N ASP A 287 13.01 10.39 9.98
CA ASP A 287 12.48 10.05 8.66
C ASP A 287 12.32 8.54 8.51
N LEU A 288 11.12 8.06 8.87
CA LEU A 288 10.73 6.65 8.76
C LEU A 288 10.80 6.16 7.31
N GLN A 289 10.29 6.96 6.37
CA GLN A 289 10.30 6.58 4.95
C GLN A 289 11.74 6.48 4.43
N ARG A 290 12.66 7.33 4.88
CA ARG A 290 14.08 7.25 4.51
C ARG A 290 14.73 5.99 5.05
N ALA A 291 14.47 5.67 6.32
CA ALA A 291 14.95 4.46 6.96
C ALA A 291 14.51 3.19 6.20
N VAL A 292 13.21 3.09 5.88
CA VAL A 292 12.64 2.00 5.08
C VAL A 292 13.28 1.96 3.68
N ALA A 293 13.30 3.08 2.96
CA ALA A 293 13.82 3.13 1.60
C ALA A 293 15.29 2.69 1.51
N ILE A 294 16.15 3.12 2.45
CA ILE A 294 17.55 2.70 2.51
C ILE A 294 17.66 1.19 2.73
N ALA A 295 16.91 0.63 3.67
CA ALA A 295 16.92 -0.81 3.93
C ALA A 295 16.46 -1.61 2.69
N ARG A 296 15.34 -1.20 2.06
CA ARG A 296 14.83 -1.80 0.81
C ARG A 296 15.87 -1.77 -0.31
N VAL A 297 16.56 -0.65 -0.50
CA VAL A 297 17.57 -0.50 -1.57
C VAL A 297 18.83 -1.32 -1.29
N TYR A 298 19.31 -1.32 -0.04
CA TYR A 298 20.62 -1.88 0.33
C TYR A 298 20.64 -3.41 0.39
N GLU A 299 19.67 -4.01 1.09
CA GLU A 299 19.57 -5.47 1.28
C GLU A 299 18.41 -6.10 0.49
N GLY A 300 17.34 -5.34 0.23
CA GLY A 300 16.13 -5.83 -0.44
C GLY A 300 14.96 -6.04 0.53
N ASP A 301 13.77 -6.29 -0.01
CA ASP A 301 12.52 -6.36 0.78
C ASP A 301 12.46 -7.54 1.76
N GLN A 302 13.31 -8.54 1.60
CA GLN A 302 13.41 -9.72 2.47
C GLN A 302 14.59 -9.65 3.45
N GLY A 303 15.26 -8.50 3.54
CA GLY A 303 16.41 -8.31 4.39
C GLY A 303 16.05 -8.26 5.90
N PRO A 304 16.97 -8.69 6.77
CA PRO A 304 16.71 -8.77 8.22
C PRO A 304 16.57 -7.40 8.87
N VAL A 305 17.28 -6.36 8.40
CA VAL A 305 17.20 -5.01 8.98
C VAL A 305 15.84 -4.38 8.66
N LEU A 306 15.37 -4.51 7.42
CA LEU A 306 14.03 -4.06 7.03
C LEU A 306 12.96 -4.80 7.82
N ARG A 307 13.05 -6.13 7.93
CA ARG A 307 12.09 -6.92 8.71
C ARG A 307 12.01 -6.43 10.16
N LYS A 308 13.16 -6.29 10.82
CA LYS A 308 13.24 -5.79 12.20
C LYS A 308 12.64 -4.40 12.33
N LEU A 309 12.97 -3.48 11.42
CA LEU A 309 12.42 -2.13 11.36
C LEU A 309 10.88 -2.15 11.27
N LEU A 310 10.33 -2.98 10.37
CA LEU A 310 8.88 -3.10 10.19
C LEU A 310 8.20 -3.69 11.43
N GLU A 311 8.77 -4.75 12.01
CA GLU A 311 8.19 -5.48 13.15
C GLU A 311 8.26 -4.69 14.46
N GLU A 312 9.40 -4.07 14.77
CA GLU A 312 9.64 -3.44 16.08
C GLU A 312 9.21 -1.97 16.10
N GLU A 313 9.44 -1.22 15.02
CA GLU A 313 9.24 0.24 15.00
C GLU A 313 7.96 0.64 14.27
N VAL A 314 7.75 0.15 13.03
CA VAL A 314 6.61 0.59 12.20
C VAL A 314 5.28 0.05 12.73
N LEU A 315 5.20 -1.23 13.11
CA LEU A 315 3.99 -1.80 13.71
C LEU A 315 3.66 -1.13 15.05
N ALA A 316 4.67 -0.86 15.89
CA ALA A 316 4.46 -0.14 17.15
C ALA A 316 3.93 1.28 16.92
N LEU A 317 4.46 2.00 15.92
CA LEU A 317 3.95 3.29 15.51
C LEU A 317 2.49 3.20 15.05
N ALA A 318 2.18 2.24 14.19
CA ALA A 318 0.83 2.02 13.67
C ALA A 318 -0.18 1.72 14.79
N ALA A 319 0.19 0.91 15.79
CA ALA A 319 -0.66 0.63 16.93
C ALA A 319 -0.84 1.84 17.85
N ARG A 320 0.24 2.59 18.13
CA ARG A 320 0.18 3.80 18.95
C ARG A 320 -0.76 4.85 18.34
N GLU A 321 -0.69 5.02 17.02
CA GLU A 321 -1.51 6.00 16.28
C GLU A 321 -2.88 5.46 15.87
N GLY A 322 -3.16 4.16 16.06
CA GLY A 322 -4.37 3.52 15.54
C GLY A 322 -4.45 3.51 14.00
N ASN A 323 -3.32 3.67 13.30
CA ASN A 323 -3.25 3.82 11.86
C ASN A 323 -3.36 2.46 11.13
N ARG A 324 -4.59 2.12 10.72
CA ARG A 324 -4.92 0.87 10.04
C ARG A 324 -4.28 0.75 8.65
N TRP A 325 -4.10 1.87 7.94
CA TRP A 325 -3.43 1.91 6.64
C TRP A 325 -1.95 1.56 6.74
N LEU A 326 -1.24 2.16 7.71
CA LEU A 326 0.16 1.84 7.98
C LEU A 326 0.33 0.39 8.44
N ALA A 327 -0.56 -0.08 9.33
CA ALA A 327 -0.53 -1.47 9.80
C ALA A 327 -0.74 -2.48 8.64
N SER A 328 -1.74 -2.25 7.78
CA SER A 328 -2.02 -3.10 6.63
C SER A 328 -0.83 -3.17 5.68
N TRP A 329 -0.27 -2.01 5.30
CA TRP A 329 0.93 -1.94 4.45
C TRP A 329 2.12 -2.69 5.07
N THR A 330 2.36 -2.51 6.38
CA THR A 330 3.47 -3.12 7.10
C THR A 330 3.34 -4.65 7.15
N PHE A 331 2.17 -5.18 7.51
CA PHE A 331 1.92 -6.62 7.49
C PHE A 331 2.04 -7.21 6.09
N TRP A 332 1.62 -6.47 5.06
CA TRP A 332 1.76 -6.92 3.68
C TRP A 332 3.24 -7.01 3.27
N MET A 333 4.05 -6.01 3.60
CA MET A 333 5.51 -6.01 3.38
C MET A 333 6.20 -7.17 4.11
N LEU A 334 5.71 -7.54 5.29
CA LEU A 334 6.18 -8.70 6.06
C LEU A 334 5.67 -10.06 5.52
N ASN A 335 4.92 -10.07 4.41
CA ASN A 335 4.27 -11.25 3.85
C ASN A 335 3.33 -11.96 4.85
N ARG A 336 2.74 -11.20 5.78
CA ARG A 336 1.69 -11.63 6.72
C ARG A 336 0.34 -11.11 6.24
N LYS A 337 -0.09 -11.52 5.04
CA LYS A 337 -1.27 -10.94 4.37
C LYS A 337 -2.58 -11.24 5.10
N ASP A 338 -2.60 -12.32 5.89
CA ASP A 338 -3.72 -12.63 6.78
C ASP A 338 -3.92 -11.54 7.84
N MET A 339 -2.83 -10.98 8.36
CA MET A 339 -2.86 -9.87 9.31
C MET A 339 -3.07 -8.51 8.66
N ALA A 340 -2.55 -8.31 7.44
CA ALA A 340 -2.79 -7.08 6.68
C ALA A 340 -4.30 -6.82 6.51
N VAL A 341 -5.05 -7.83 6.11
CA VAL A 341 -6.51 -7.73 5.96
C VAL A 341 -7.22 -7.54 7.29
N ARG A 342 -6.77 -8.24 8.35
CA ARG A 342 -7.34 -8.05 9.70
C ARG A 342 -7.08 -6.65 10.25
N ALA A 343 -5.97 -6.03 9.90
CA ALA A 343 -5.61 -4.68 10.35
C ALA A 343 -6.49 -3.58 9.76
N LEU A 344 -7.15 -3.83 8.63
CA LEU A 344 -8.09 -2.86 8.02
C LEU A 344 -9.41 -2.75 8.81
N ILE A 345 -9.77 -3.80 9.53
CA ILE A 345 -11.07 -3.92 10.21
C ILE A 345 -10.92 -3.91 11.74
N SER A 346 -9.95 -4.63 12.29
CA SER A 346 -9.73 -4.74 13.73
C SER A 346 -8.80 -3.64 14.23
N PRO A 347 -8.94 -3.17 15.48
CA PRO A 347 -8.00 -2.22 16.06
C PRO A 347 -6.57 -2.78 16.06
N VAL A 348 -5.61 -1.98 15.59
CA VAL A 348 -4.24 -2.44 15.33
C VAL A 348 -3.56 -3.04 16.57
N TYR A 349 -3.78 -2.45 17.75
CA TYR A 349 -3.20 -2.95 19.01
C TYR A 349 -3.66 -4.36 19.38
N THR A 350 -4.79 -4.84 18.86
CA THR A 350 -5.26 -6.22 19.10
C THR A 350 -4.52 -7.27 18.26
N LEU A 351 -3.72 -6.81 17.28
CA LEU A 351 -3.01 -7.67 16.34
C LEU A 351 -1.52 -7.79 16.67
N ILE A 352 -1.00 -6.97 17.59
CA ILE A 352 0.40 -6.98 17.99
C ILE A 352 0.50 -7.64 19.37
N GLU A 353 1.48 -8.54 19.53
CA GLU A 353 1.69 -9.28 20.78
C GLU A 353 2.22 -8.39 21.91
N THR A 354 2.96 -7.35 21.57
CA THR A 354 3.52 -6.38 22.51
C THR A 354 2.43 -5.41 22.98
N PRO A 355 2.16 -5.29 24.29
CA PRO A 355 1.16 -4.37 24.81
C PRO A 355 1.63 -2.92 24.63
N CYS A 356 1.24 -2.29 23.53
CA CYS A 356 1.24 -0.84 23.42
C CYS A 356 -0.09 -0.35 23.99
N THR A 357 -0.06 0.45 25.05
CA THR A 357 -1.25 1.20 25.46
C THR A 357 -1.61 2.15 24.31
N PRO A 358 -2.80 2.05 23.70
CA PRO A 358 -3.21 3.02 22.70
C PRO A 358 -3.15 4.41 23.34
N ASP A 359 -2.56 5.38 22.63
CA ASP A 359 -2.62 6.76 23.07
C ASP A 359 -4.08 7.22 22.93
N MET A 360 -4.83 7.16 24.02
CA MET A 360 -6.27 7.42 24.06
C MET A 360 -6.58 8.92 23.98
N GLN A 361 -5.71 9.69 23.33
CA GLN A 361 -6.01 11.06 22.95
C GLN A 361 -6.98 11.03 21.77
N SER A 362 -8.01 11.87 21.86
CA SER A 362 -9.08 12.29 20.93
C SER A 362 -8.81 12.31 19.40
N LYS A 363 -8.14 11.30 18.83
CA LYS A 363 -7.81 11.14 17.40
C LYS A 363 -8.57 9.98 16.73
N LEU A 364 -9.49 9.33 17.45
CA LEU A 364 -10.33 8.25 16.92
C LEU A 364 -11.06 8.62 15.61
N PHE A 365 -11.43 9.90 15.45
CA PHE A 365 -12.06 10.39 14.22
C PHE A 365 -11.07 10.51 13.03
N LEU A 366 -9.77 10.69 13.27
CA LEU A 366 -8.75 10.74 12.21
C LEU A 366 -8.30 9.34 11.77
N THR A 367 -8.49 8.34 12.63
CA THR A 367 -8.22 6.93 12.33
C THR A 367 -9.36 6.22 11.60
N ASP A 368 -10.56 6.79 11.68
CA ASP A 368 -11.78 6.24 11.11
C ASP A 368 -12.02 6.80 9.71
N ASP A 369 -11.59 6.03 8.72
CA ASP A 369 -11.71 6.35 7.31
C ASP A 369 -12.67 5.37 6.62
N PRO A 370 -13.79 5.84 6.04
CA PRO A 370 -14.72 4.95 5.35
C PRO A 370 -14.10 4.26 4.13
N ALA A 371 -13.02 4.81 3.54
CA ALA A 371 -12.33 4.19 2.42
C ALA A 371 -11.60 2.87 2.79
N LEU A 372 -11.42 2.58 4.08
CA LEU A 372 -10.91 1.28 4.54
C LEU A 372 -11.82 0.13 4.08
N VAL A 373 -13.12 0.37 3.97
CA VAL A 373 -14.10 -0.64 3.53
C VAL A 373 -13.82 -1.10 2.10
N VAL A 374 -13.41 -0.15 1.25
CA VAL A 374 -13.05 -0.40 -0.16
C VAL A 374 -11.79 -1.27 -0.22
N LEU A 375 -10.74 -0.91 0.51
CA LEU A 375 -9.51 -1.71 0.50
C LEU A 375 -9.74 -3.11 1.09
N TYR A 376 -10.51 -3.20 2.18
CA TYR A 376 -10.84 -4.50 2.79
C TYR A 376 -11.61 -5.39 1.80
N ALA A 377 -12.61 -4.84 1.10
CA ALA A 377 -13.37 -5.57 0.07
C ALA A 377 -12.47 -6.11 -1.05
N GLN A 378 -11.52 -5.29 -1.53
CA GLN A 378 -10.55 -5.68 -2.56
C GLN A 378 -9.58 -6.76 -2.10
N LEU A 379 -9.08 -6.67 -0.86
CA LEU A 379 -8.00 -7.54 -0.39
C LEU A 379 -8.50 -8.85 0.24
N ARG A 380 -9.68 -8.89 0.88
CA ARG A 380 -10.14 -10.03 1.69
C ARG A 380 -10.22 -11.37 0.93
N GLN A 381 -10.34 -11.34 -0.39
CA GLN A 381 -10.37 -12.54 -1.25
C GLN A 381 -9.22 -12.59 -2.27
N LYS A 382 -8.24 -11.67 -2.22
CA LYS A 382 -7.20 -11.56 -3.26
C LYS A 382 -6.24 -12.77 -3.31
N THR A 383 -5.95 -13.35 -2.16
CA THR A 383 -5.00 -14.45 -1.97
C THR A 383 -5.52 -15.48 -0.95
N LEU A 384 -4.91 -16.66 -0.86
CA LEU A 384 -5.25 -17.64 0.16
C LEU A 384 -4.91 -17.15 1.57
N GLN A 385 -3.78 -16.45 1.74
CA GLN A 385 -3.43 -15.84 3.02
C GLN A 385 -4.46 -14.79 3.47
N THR A 386 -4.85 -13.88 2.58
CA THR A 386 -5.86 -12.85 2.88
C THR A 386 -7.20 -13.48 3.22
N LEU A 387 -7.59 -14.55 2.52
CA LEU A 387 -8.84 -15.27 2.79
C LEU A 387 -8.81 -15.97 4.15
N ARG A 388 -7.67 -16.55 4.53
CA ARG A 388 -7.44 -17.10 5.89
C ARG A 388 -7.49 -16.01 6.97
N GLY A 389 -7.04 -14.81 6.66
CA GLY A 389 -7.15 -13.64 7.54
C GLY A 389 -8.60 -13.21 7.73
N ALA A 390 -9.30 -13.01 6.62
CA ALA A 390 -10.71 -12.63 6.60
C ALA A 390 -11.61 -13.68 7.28
N SER A 391 -11.31 -14.97 7.16
CA SER A 391 -12.07 -16.03 7.83
C SER A 391 -11.96 -16.02 9.36
N LYS A 392 -10.93 -15.35 9.91
CA LYS A 392 -10.78 -15.13 11.36
C LYS A 392 -11.58 -13.92 11.86
N VAL A 393 -12.08 -13.08 10.96
CA VAL A 393 -12.97 -11.96 11.29
C VAL A 393 -14.37 -12.53 11.51
N THR A 394 -14.97 -12.24 12.66
CA THR A 394 -16.33 -12.71 12.95
C THR A 394 -17.33 -11.92 12.11
N PRO A 395 -18.45 -12.54 11.66
CA PRO A 395 -19.48 -11.83 10.91
C PRO A 395 -20.02 -10.59 11.62
N ARG A 396 -20.06 -10.62 12.97
CA ARG A 396 -20.47 -9.47 13.78
C ARG A 396 -19.50 -8.29 13.66
N VAL A 397 -18.20 -8.54 13.73
CA VAL A 397 -17.17 -7.49 13.59
C VAL A 397 -17.20 -6.90 12.18
N GLU A 398 -17.37 -7.74 11.15
CA GLU A 398 -17.54 -7.27 9.77
C GLU A 398 -18.80 -6.45 9.60
N TRP A 399 -19.92 -6.88 10.17
CA TRP A 399 -21.19 -6.14 10.17
C TRP A 399 -21.07 -4.77 10.83
N GLU A 400 -20.47 -4.71 12.03
CA GLU A 400 -20.24 -3.45 12.76
C GLU A 400 -19.32 -2.50 11.97
N PHE A 401 -18.29 -3.02 11.29
CA PHE A 401 -17.38 -2.24 10.45
C PHE A 401 -18.08 -1.62 9.23
N VAL A 402 -18.92 -2.41 8.53
CA VAL A 402 -19.70 -1.93 7.38
C VAL A 402 -20.70 -0.86 7.80
N LEU A 403 -21.47 -1.11 8.87
CA LEU A 403 -22.42 -0.12 9.40
C LEU A 403 -21.72 1.15 9.90
N HIS A 404 -20.55 1.02 10.54
CA HIS A 404 -19.77 2.18 10.95
C HIS A 404 -19.33 3.02 9.74
N SER A 405 -18.84 2.36 8.68
CA SER A 405 -18.43 3.03 7.44
C SER A 405 -19.62 3.72 6.75
N ALA A 406 -20.79 3.07 6.70
CA ALA A 406 -22.01 3.68 6.16
C ALA A 406 -22.45 4.92 6.96
N LYS A 407 -22.39 4.85 8.30
CA LYS A 407 -22.66 6.01 9.18
C LYS A 407 -21.66 7.15 9.00
N LEU A 408 -20.40 6.83 8.69
CA LEU A 408 -19.40 7.86 8.37
C LEU A 408 -19.73 8.54 7.04
N TYR A 409 -20.14 7.79 6.02
CA TYR A 409 -20.62 8.37 4.77
C TYR A 409 -21.84 9.28 4.99
N ASP A 410 -22.83 8.84 5.76
CA ASP A 410 -24.00 9.65 6.15
C ASP A 410 -23.59 10.96 6.86
N ARG A 411 -22.68 10.88 7.83
CA ARG A 411 -22.13 12.09 8.50
C ARG A 411 -21.32 13.00 7.58
N MET A 412 -20.84 12.51 6.45
CA MET A 412 -20.14 13.28 5.42
C MET A 412 -21.09 13.84 4.35
N GLY A 413 -22.42 13.63 4.48
CA GLY A 413 -23.41 14.00 3.46
C GLY A 413 -23.34 13.12 2.21
N CYS A 414 -22.81 11.91 2.35
CA CYS A 414 -22.58 10.95 1.26
C CYS A 414 -23.55 9.76 1.40
N ASP A 415 -24.82 10.02 1.69
CA ASP A 415 -25.81 9.00 2.06
C ASP A 415 -25.98 7.92 0.99
N LEU A 416 -25.91 8.31 -0.29
CA LEU A 416 -25.97 7.38 -1.42
C LEU A 416 -24.80 6.39 -1.44
N LEU A 417 -23.59 6.82 -1.05
CA LEU A 417 -22.45 5.91 -0.88
C LEU A 417 -22.64 4.97 0.30
N GLY A 418 -23.23 5.46 1.40
CA GLY A 418 -23.59 4.63 2.54
C GLY A 418 -24.65 3.57 2.20
N LEU A 419 -25.67 3.96 1.43
CA LEU A 419 -26.75 3.08 0.98
C LEU A 419 -26.24 2.02 -0.02
N ASP A 420 -25.47 2.44 -1.02
CA ASP A 420 -24.79 1.53 -1.97
C ASP A 420 -23.94 0.50 -1.22
N LEU A 421 -23.15 0.95 -0.25
CA LEU A 421 -22.31 0.08 0.56
C LEU A 421 -23.15 -0.99 1.27
N VAL A 422 -24.20 -0.61 2.01
CA VAL A 422 -24.98 -1.59 2.80
C VAL A 422 -25.80 -2.52 1.89
N ARG A 423 -26.30 -2.02 0.75
CA ARG A 423 -27.05 -2.81 -0.22
C ARG A 423 -26.20 -3.87 -0.90
N ASN A 424 -25.01 -3.48 -1.35
CA ASN A 424 -24.17 -4.30 -2.22
C ASN A 424 -23.08 -5.07 -1.44
N TRP A 425 -22.99 -4.91 -0.12
CA TRP A 425 -22.02 -5.65 0.69
C TRP A 425 -22.35 -7.14 0.80
N GLU A 426 -21.50 -7.98 0.22
CA GLU A 426 -21.59 -9.43 0.41
C GLU A 426 -20.71 -9.90 1.58
N PHE A 427 -21.28 -10.66 2.53
CA PHE A 427 -20.53 -11.33 3.59
C PHE A 427 -19.89 -12.63 3.10
N LEU A 428 -18.71 -12.96 3.63
CA LEU A 428 -18.11 -14.28 3.41
C LEU A 428 -19.01 -15.37 4.00
N LYS A 429 -19.17 -16.49 3.27
CA LYS A 429 -19.92 -17.62 3.82
C LYS A 429 -19.18 -18.20 5.01
N SER A 430 -19.87 -18.35 6.14
CA SER A 430 -19.38 -19.21 7.21
C SER A 430 -19.28 -20.63 6.66
N ALA A 431 -18.09 -21.24 6.73
CA ALA A 431 -17.94 -22.67 6.46
C ALA A 431 -18.67 -23.44 7.57
N ILE A 432 -19.97 -23.65 7.42
CA ILE A 432 -20.71 -24.64 8.20
C ILE A 432 -20.26 -26.01 7.70
N SER A 433 -19.06 -26.42 8.10
CA SER A 433 -18.63 -27.80 7.99
C SER A 433 -19.10 -28.51 9.26
N LYS A 434 -20.21 -29.25 9.13
CA LYS A 434 -20.49 -30.40 9.99
C LYS A 434 -19.35 -31.41 9.81
N THR A 435 -18.23 -31.21 10.49
CA THR A 435 -17.19 -32.22 10.64
C THR A 435 -16.88 -32.31 12.13
N ASN A 436 -17.45 -33.33 12.76
CA ASN A 436 -17.11 -33.80 14.10
C ASN A 436 -15.66 -34.34 14.11
N GLY A 437 -14.68 -33.45 13.99
CA GLY A 437 -13.27 -33.80 14.00
C GLY A 437 -12.46 -32.66 14.59
N LEU A 438 -11.97 -32.87 15.82
CA LEU A 438 -10.98 -32.01 16.46
C LEU A 438 -9.76 -31.85 15.52
N GLY A 439 -9.51 -30.63 15.04
CA GLY A 439 -8.23 -30.25 14.44
C GLY A 439 -8.14 -30.12 12.91
N GLY A 440 -9.25 -30.14 12.16
CA GLY A 440 -9.19 -29.94 10.70
C GLY A 440 -9.03 -28.47 10.31
N GLU A 441 -7.92 -28.08 9.66
CA GLU A 441 -7.78 -26.77 9.01
C GLU A 441 -8.95 -26.55 8.03
N ILE A 442 -9.75 -25.51 8.27
CA ILE A 442 -10.85 -25.12 7.37
C ILE A 442 -10.23 -24.71 6.04
N ASN A 443 -10.54 -25.45 4.96
CA ASN A 443 -10.11 -25.06 3.62
C ASN A 443 -10.75 -23.71 3.27
N PRO A 444 -9.97 -22.62 3.15
CA PRO A 444 -10.50 -21.27 2.99
C PRO A 444 -11.27 -21.10 1.68
N LEU A 445 -11.00 -21.92 0.66
CA LEU A 445 -11.72 -21.91 -0.61
C LEU A 445 -13.21 -22.27 -0.48
N LYS A 446 -13.62 -22.96 0.60
CA LYS A 446 -15.03 -23.29 0.86
C LYS A 446 -15.87 -22.08 1.31
N LEU A 447 -15.21 -20.97 1.66
CA LEU A 447 -15.84 -19.71 2.06
C LEU A 447 -16.31 -18.87 0.86
N LEU A 448 -15.83 -19.22 -0.33
CA LEU A 448 -16.11 -18.51 -1.58
C LEU A 448 -17.48 -18.89 -2.16
N ARG A 449 -18.16 -17.92 -2.78
CA ARG A 449 -19.37 -18.17 -3.56
C ARG A 449 -18.96 -18.85 -4.89
N ARG A 450 -19.84 -19.67 -5.50
CA ARG A 450 -19.61 -20.38 -6.79
C ARG A 450 -19.19 -19.47 -7.98
N ARG A 451 -19.16 -18.15 -7.80
CA ARG A 451 -18.86 -17.13 -8.82
C ARG A 451 -17.81 -16.10 -8.35
N SER A 452 -16.94 -16.40 -7.37
CA SER A 452 -15.98 -15.41 -6.87
C SER A 452 -14.67 -15.38 -7.68
N SER A 453 -14.06 -14.20 -7.66
CA SER A 453 -12.81 -13.79 -8.30
C SER A 453 -11.62 -14.74 -8.11
N LEU A 454 -10.61 -14.58 -8.99
CA LEU A 454 -9.37 -15.35 -8.99
C LEU A 454 -8.60 -15.15 -7.67
N VAL A 455 -8.54 -16.18 -6.84
CA VAL A 455 -7.76 -16.19 -5.59
C VAL A 455 -6.35 -16.72 -5.86
N VAL A 456 -5.33 -15.91 -5.61
CA VAL A 456 -3.93 -16.30 -5.81
C VAL A 456 -3.48 -17.29 -4.72
N ALA A 457 -2.94 -18.43 -5.14
CA ALA A 457 -2.38 -19.43 -4.24
C ALA A 457 -0.99 -19.01 -3.76
N ASP A 458 -0.90 -18.51 -2.54
CA ASP A 458 0.33 -17.96 -1.94
C ASP A 458 0.66 -18.55 -0.56
N LEU A 459 0.07 -19.71 -0.24
CA LEU A 459 0.47 -20.50 0.90
C LEU A 459 1.69 -21.35 0.55
N PRO A 460 2.71 -21.44 1.41
CA PRO A 460 3.83 -22.36 1.20
C PRO A 460 3.28 -23.80 1.16
N MET A 461 3.55 -24.51 0.06
CA MET A 461 3.19 -25.93 -0.08
C MET A 461 3.88 -26.71 1.04
N SER A 462 3.10 -27.36 1.91
CA SER A 462 3.65 -28.26 2.92
C SER A 462 4.44 -29.36 2.23
N THR A 463 5.68 -29.60 2.68
CA THR A 463 6.60 -30.65 2.18
C THR A 463 5.97 -32.05 2.19
N LEU A 464 4.93 -32.26 3.01
CA LEU A 464 4.15 -33.49 3.09
C LEU A 464 3.39 -33.85 1.80
N HIS A 465 3.14 -32.89 0.88
CA HIS A 465 2.43 -33.18 -0.37
C HIS A 465 3.35 -33.57 -1.55
N VAL A 466 4.67 -33.44 -1.41
CA VAL A 466 5.63 -33.79 -2.47
C VAL A 466 5.84 -35.31 -2.55
N GLU A 467 5.82 -36.01 -1.42
CA GLU A 467 6.02 -37.47 -1.40
C GLU A 467 4.85 -38.27 -1.98
N MET A 468 3.65 -37.69 -2.08
CA MET A 468 2.47 -38.40 -2.59
C MET A 468 2.31 -38.34 -4.12
N ARG A 469 3.16 -37.59 -4.83
CA ARG A 469 3.08 -37.43 -6.30
C ARG A 469 4.21 -38.12 -7.09
N SER A 470 5.18 -38.76 -6.43
CA SER A 470 6.28 -39.47 -7.09
C SER A 470 6.20 -41.00 -6.94
N GLY A 471 5.02 -41.58 -7.22
CA GLY A 471 4.82 -43.02 -7.06
C GLY A 471 3.72 -43.62 -7.94
N VAL A 472 3.77 -43.42 -9.26
CA VAL A 472 3.00 -44.26 -10.19
C VAL A 472 3.91 -44.67 -11.35
N ASN A 473 4.56 -45.83 -11.21
CA ASN A 473 4.93 -46.68 -12.33
C ASN A 473 4.50 -48.11 -12.00
N ARG A 474 3.59 -48.65 -12.81
CA ARG A 474 3.10 -50.02 -12.75
C ARG A 474 4.09 -50.98 -13.41
N SER A 475 4.40 -52.12 -12.77
CA SER A 475 4.39 -53.43 -13.43
C SER A 475 4.50 -54.63 -12.47
N LYS A 476 3.45 -55.47 -12.50
CA LYS A 476 3.35 -56.94 -12.42
C LYS A 476 3.79 -57.75 -11.19
N ASP A 477 2.78 -58.48 -10.70
CA ASP A 477 2.71 -59.87 -10.22
C ASP A 477 3.47 -60.32 -8.95
N SER A 478 2.70 -60.50 -7.86
CA SER A 478 2.72 -61.71 -7.01
C SER A 478 1.53 -61.75 -6.04
N ALA A 479 0.93 -62.93 -5.85
CA ALA A 479 -0.30 -63.24 -5.08
C ALA A 479 -0.22 -62.89 -3.57
N PRO A 480 -1.35 -62.82 -2.82
CA PRO A 480 -1.36 -62.31 -1.46
C PRO A 480 -0.86 -63.36 -0.46
N THR A 481 0.15 -62.99 0.32
CA THR A 481 0.66 -63.81 1.42
C THR A 481 -0.29 -63.73 2.61
N VAL A 482 -0.84 -64.89 2.98
CA VAL A 482 -1.64 -65.11 4.19
C VAL A 482 -0.77 -64.87 5.44
N PHE A 483 -1.31 -64.15 6.42
CA PHE A 483 -0.70 -63.93 7.73
C PHE A 483 -0.60 -65.26 8.48
N GLN A 484 0.62 -65.66 8.85
CA GLN A 484 0.89 -66.86 9.65
C GLN A 484 1.38 -66.40 11.02
N GLU A 485 0.62 -66.73 12.07
CA GLU A 485 1.00 -66.46 13.46
C GLU A 485 2.26 -67.25 13.84
N PRO A 486 3.19 -66.66 14.61
CA PRO A 486 4.40 -67.35 15.04
C PRO A 486 4.12 -68.32 16.21
N ASP A 487 4.71 -69.52 16.12
CA ASP A 487 4.62 -70.59 17.12
C ASP A 487 5.10 -70.15 18.51
N SER A 488 4.34 -70.52 19.53
CA SER A 488 4.51 -70.14 20.94
C SER A 488 5.67 -70.84 21.67
N SER A 489 6.51 -71.60 20.97
CA SER A 489 7.66 -72.31 21.55
C SER A 489 9.00 -71.57 21.45
N SER A 490 9.04 -70.33 20.97
CA SER A 490 10.27 -69.53 20.86
C SER A 490 10.53 -68.60 22.07
N LEU A 491 9.75 -68.70 23.14
CA LEU A 491 9.79 -67.77 24.29
C LEU A 491 10.52 -68.30 25.53
N LEU A 492 11.50 -69.19 25.38
CA LEU A 492 12.34 -69.64 26.50
C LEU A 492 13.77 -69.93 26.04
N ASP A 493 14.56 -68.89 25.77
CA ASP A 493 16.00 -68.92 26.09
C ASP A 493 16.61 -67.52 25.93
N SER A 494 16.64 -66.77 27.03
CA SER A 494 17.69 -65.78 27.35
C SER A 494 17.29 -65.00 28.61
N PHE A 495 17.33 -65.68 29.75
CA PHE A 495 17.48 -65.04 31.06
C PHE A 495 18.82 -65.48 31.67
N GLY A 496 19.72 -64.51 31.88
CA GLY A 496 20.80 -64.55 32.88
C GLY A 496 22.12 -65.18 32.44
N PHE A 497 23.18 -64.37 32.35
CA PHE A 497 24.07 -64.03 33.48
C PHE A 497 24.73 -62.67 33.27
#